data_AF-X6GH83-F1
#
_entry.id   AF-X6GH83-F1
#
_cell.length_a   1.000
_cell.length_b   1.000
_cell.length_c   1.000
_cell.angle_alpha   90.00
_cell.angle_beta   90.00
_cell.angle_gamma   90.00
#
_symmetry.space_group_name_H-M   'P 1'
#
loop_
_entity.id
_entity.type
_entity.pdbx_description
1 polymer ?
#
loop_
_entity_poly.entity_id
_entity_poly.type
_entity_poly.pdbx_seq_one_letter_code
_entity_poly.pdbx_strand_id
1 'polypeptide(L)'
;MARPATAAVRFLTGEREPVRLATTASILLHRLQTIDGVPAEVGDRVLVKDQADPTQNGIYTVSEGEWFRAADARTARTLQKGTTVHTQVGTINAGRVFEFSADAPVVGRDAIAFAPFVPPDIAEVVGAVVTLRVETQVPKHATEASAGQAAASASTSAANAGQTAADVASTAANLAGAQAARDASLYGKGIFPTTAAAVGFWCGWL
;
A
#
# COMPACT_ATOMS: atom_id res chain seq x y z
N MET A 1 13.79 21.39 -43.85
CA MET A 1 14.29 20.21 -43.12
C MET A 1 13.11 19.53 -42.45
N ALA A 2 12.83 18.30 -42.85
CA ALA A 2 11.65 17.54 -42.42
C ALA A 2 11.76 17.15 -40.94
N ARG A 3 10.65 17.25 -40.19
CA ARG A 3 10.45 16.53 -38.92
C ARG A 3 9.53 15.32 -39.18
N PRO A 4 9.99 14.21 -39.79
CA PRO A 4 9.13 13.06 -40.06
C PRO A 4 9.06 12.07 -38.88
N ALA A 5 9.89 12.20 -37.84
CA ALA A 5 9.99 11.19 -36.78
C ALA A 5 8.88 11.28 -35.70
N THR A 6 8.40 12.48 -35.36
CA THR A 6 7.40 12.65 -34.28
C THR A 6 6.00 12.15 -34.68
N ALA A 7 5.61 12.28 -35.96
CA ALA A 7 4.30 11.84 -36.43
C ALA A 7 4.18 10.31 -36.48
N ALA A 8 5.25 9.60 -36.83
CA ALA A 8 5.24 8.15 -36.97
C ALA A 8 5.22 7.42 -35.61
N VAL A 9 5.95 7.92 -34.61
CA VAL A 9 5.95 7.33 -33.26
C VAL A 9 4.59 7.52 -32.57
N ARG A 10 3.92 8.66 -32.80
CA ARG A 10 2.60 8.94 -32.24
C ARG A 10 1.48 8.04 -32.81
N PHE A 11 1.72 7.42 -33.97
CA PHE A 11 0.79 6.42 -34.53
C PHE A 11 0.83 5.09 -33.75
N LEU A 12 1.93 4.81 -33.04
CA LEU A 12 2.09 3.59 -32.24
C LEU A 12 1.61 3.76 -30.78
N THR A 13 1.50 5.00 -30.27
CA THR A 13 1.23 5.26 -28.84
C THR A 13 -0.21 5.61 -28.49
N GLY A 14 -1.15 5.56 -29.44
CA GLY A 14 -2.57 5.85 -29.17
C GLY A 14 -2.87 7.33 -28.87
N GLU A 15 -1.88 8.21 -28.83
CA GLU A 15 -2.06 9.63 -28.53
C GLU A 15 -2.43 10.43 -29.78
N ARG A 16 -3.29 11.44 -29.64
CA ARG A 16 -3.69 12.36 -30.72
C ARG A 16 -2.93 13.67 -30.61
N GLU A 17 -2.93 14.45 -31.69
CA GLU A 17 -2.35 15.78 -31.59
C GLU A 17 -3.02 16.57 -30.47
N PRO A 18 -2.24 17.29 -29.64
CA PRO A 18 -2.82 18.14 -28.61
C PRO A 18 -3.84 19.09 -29.25
N VAL A 19 -4.95 19.26 -28.56
CA VAL A 19 -5.95 20.28 -28.89
C VAL A 19 -5.64 21.54 -28.09
N ARG A 20 -5.87 22.69 -28.71
CA ARG A 20 -5.69 23.97 -28.03
C ARG A 20 -6.78 24.16 -26.97
N LEU A 21 -8.02 23.81 -27.30
CA LEU A 21 -9.21 24.07 -26.48
C LEU A 21 -10.09 22.82 -26.36
N ALA A 22 -10.89 22.73 -25.32
CA ALA A 22 -11.92 21.71 -25.17
C ALA A 22 -13.25 22.32 -24.73
N THR A 23 -14.36 21.84 -25.29
CA THR A 23 -15.69 22.36 -24.95
C THR A 23 -16.05 22.09 -23.49
N THR A 24 -16.94 22.93 -22.97
CA THR A 24 -17.62 22.74 -21.67
C THR A 24 -19.15 22.68 -21.81
N ALA A 25 -19.66 22.94 -23.02
CA ALA A 25 -21.06 22.92 -23.39
C ALA A 25 -21.20 22.66 -24.90
N SER A 26 -22.43 22.43 -25.35
CA SER A 26 -22.75 22.27 -26.78
C SER A 26 -22.47 23.58 -27.51
N ILE A 27 -21.78 23.49 -28.66
CA ILE A 27 -21.44 24.64 -29.51
C ILE A 27 -21.94 24.44 -30.93
N LEU A 28 -22.06 25.52 -31.68
CA LEU A 28 -22.28 25.42 -33.13
C LEU A 28 -20.94 25.08 -33.79
N LEU A 29 -20.90 24.14 -34.73
CA LEU A 29 -19.65 23.74 -35.41
C LEU A 29 -19.34 24.64 -36.61
N HIS A 30 -19.47 25.96 -36.43
CA HIS A 30 -19.21 26.95 -37.47
C HIS A 30 -18.71 28.27 -36.88
N ARG A 31 -17.98 29.06 -37.69
CA ARG A 31 -17.44 30.38 -37.33
C ARG A 31 -16.51 30.36 -36.10
N LEU A 32 -15.89 31.49 -35.84
CA LEU A 32 -15.08 31.68 -34.63
C LEU A 32 -15.97 31.90 -33.41
N GLN A 33 -15.64 31.24 -32.31
CA GLN A 33 -16.38 31.27 -31.06
C GLN A 33 -15.41 31.21 -29.88
N THR A 34 -15.90 31.61 -28.71
CA THR A 34 -15.16 31.49 -27.45
C THR A 34 -15.42 30.11 -26.85
N ILE A 35 -14.35 29.33 -26.66
CA ILE A 35 -14.41 27.99 -26.07
C ILE A 35 -13.64 28.02 -24.75
N ASP A 36 -14.30 27.59 -23.66
CA ASP A 36 -13.71 27.55 -22.31
C ASP A 36 -13.07 28.88 -21.86
N GLY A 37 -13.71 30.00 -22.21
CA GLY A 37 -13.27 31.35 -21.89
C GLY A 37 -12.19 31.93 -22.82
N VAL A 38 -11.77 31.20 -23.87
CA VAL A 38 -10.71 31.64 -24.79
C VAL A 38 -11.23 31.70 -26.23
N PRO A 39 -10.97 32.80 -26.98
CA PRO A 39 -11.36 32.89 -28.39
C PRO A 39 -10.58 31.88 -29.22
N ALA A 40 -11.31 31.11 -30.03
CA ALA A 40 -10.72 30.21 -31.01
C ALA A 40 -10.30 30.98 -32.27
N GLU A 41 -9.19 30.58 -32.87
CA GLU A 41 -8.65 31.12 -34.12
C GLU A 41 -8.74 30.08 -35.25
N VAL A 42 -8.70 30.54 -36.50
CA VAL A 42 -8.72 29.63 -37.66
C VAL A 42 -7.52 28.69 -37.62
N GLY A 43 -7.77 27.39 -37.81
CA GLY A 43 -6.74 26.36 -37.75
C GLY A 43 -6.53 25.77 -36.35
N ASP A 44 -7.12 26.35 -35.31
CA ASP A 44 -7.05 25.79 -33.97
C ASP A 44 -7.71 24.40 -33.92
N ARG A 45 -7.11 23.52 -33.12
CA ARG A 45 -7.69 22.21 -32.81
C ARG A 45 -8.51 22.30 -31.54
N VAL A 46 -9.76 21.85 -31.61
CA VAL A 46 -10.70 21.88 -30.49
C VAL A 46 -11.26 20.49 -30.24
N LEU A 47 -11.20 20.03 -29.00
CA LEU A 47 -11.92 18.84 -28.55
C LEU A 47 -13.38 19.21 -28.27
N VAL A 48 -14.28 18.69 -29.08
CA VAL A 48 -15.73 18.82 -28.93
C VAL A 48 -16.23 17.57 -28.22
N LYS A 49 -16.61 17.68 -26.95
CA LYS A 49 -17.02 16.55 -26.11
C LYS A 49 -18.41 16.69 -25.49
N ASP A 50 -19.00 17.89 -25.49
CA ASP A 50 -20.27 18.17 -24.79
C ASP A 50 -21.41 18.56 -25.75
N GLN A 51 -21.43 18.00 -26.96
CA GLN A 51 -22.56 18.23 -27.87
C GLN A 51 -23.83 17.55 -27.36
N ALA A 52 -24.98 18.19 -27.62
CA ALA A 52 -26.29 17.59 -27.36
C ALA A 52 -26.50 16.29 -28.16
N ASP A 53 -25.98 16.25 -29.40
CA ASP A 53 -25.86 15.03 -30.18
C ASP A 53 -24.44 14.44 -30.01
N PRO A 54 -24.28 13.32 -29.29
CA PRO A 54 -22.97 12.74 -29.04
C PRO A 54 -22.30 12.17 -30.30
N THR A 55 -23.02 12.01 -31.41
CA THR A 55 -22.40 11.63 -32.69
C THR A 55 -21.53 12.75 -33.25
N GLN A 56 -21.79 14.00 -32.87
CA GLN A 56 -21.04 15.19 -33.26
C GLN A 56 -19.81 15.44 -32.39
N ASN A 57 -19.63 14.68 -31.31
CA ASN A 57 -18.40 14.77 -30.53
C ASN A 57 -17.20 14.30 -31.35
N GLY A 58 -16.03 14.89 -31.12
CA GLY A 58 -14.80 14.59 -31.83
C GLY A 58 -13.77 15.70 -31.71
N ILE A 59 -12.66 15.55 -32.44
CA ILE A 59 -11.65 16.61 -32.54
C ILE A 59 -11.87 17.36 -33.86
N TYR A 60 -11.99 18.67 -33.78
CA TYR A 60 -12.28 19.56 -34.90
C TYR A 60 -11.17 20.57 -35.13
N THR A 61 -11.03 21.01 -36.37
CA THR A 61 -10.22 22.16 -36.77
C THR A 61 -11.15 23.33 -37.05
N VAL A 62 -10.88 24.45 -36.38
CA VAL A 62 -11.68 25.67 -36.42
C VAL A 62 -11.53 26.36 -37.76
N SER A 63 -12.65 26.89 -38.26
CA SER A 63 -12.73 27.64 -39.52
C SER A 63 -13.69 28.81 -39.37
N GLU A 64 -13.56 29.81 -40.25
CA GLU A 64 -14.55 30.89 -40.37
C GLU A 64 -15.90 30.37 -40.92
N GLY A 65 -15.86 29.27 -41.67
CA GLY A 65 -17.03 28.54 -42.16
C GLY A 65 -17.42 27.39 -41.24
N GLU A 66 -17.80 26.26 -41.82
CA GLU A 66 -18.00 25.01 -41.07
C GLU A 66 -16.67 24.46 -40.55
N TRP A 67 -16.70 23.89 -39.36
CA TRP A 67 -15.54 23.23 -38.77
C TRP A 67 -15.42 21.82 -39.32
N PHE A 68 -14.19 21.36 -39.49
CA PHE A 68 -13.90 20.05 -40.06
C PHE A 68 -13.33 19.11 -39.01
N ARG A 69 -13.69 17.82 -39.06
CA ARG A 69 -13.05 16.82 -38.17
C ARG A 69 -11.58 16.68 -38.52
N ALA A 70 -10.74 16.65 -37.49
CA ALA A 70 -9.29 16.52 -37.65
C ALA A 70 -8.91 15.19 -38.32
N ALA A 71 -7.89 15.24 -39.19
CA ALA A 71 -7.52 14.10 -40.04
C ALA A 71 -7.07 12.86 -39.26
N ASP A 72 -6.54 13.04 -38.06
CA ASP A 72 -6.10 12.01 -37.11
C ASP A 72 -7.22 11.54 -36.16
N ALA A 73 -8.44 12.06 -36.28
CA ALA A 73 -9.59 11.69 -35.43
C ALA A 73 -10.91 11.60 -36.22
N ARG A 74 -10.85 11.19 -37.49
CA ARG A 74 -12.01 11.13 -38.41
C ARG A 74 -12.51 9.72 -38.75
N THR A 75 -11.84 8.67 -38.27
CA THR A 75 -12.23 7.27 -38.53
C THR A 75 -12.28 6.45 -37.25
N ALA A 76 -13.04 5.36 -37.26
CA ALA A 76 -13.06 4.40 -36.15
C ALA A 76 -11.65 3.89 -35.82
N ARG A 77 -10.84 3.57 -36.85
CA ARG A 77 -9.45 3.09 -36.65
C ARG A 77 -8.55 4.11 -35.95
N THR A 78 -8.83 5.41 -36.11
CA THR A 78 -8.09 6.49 -35.45
C THR A 78 -8.66 6.86 -34.08
N LEU A 79 -9.90 6.51 -33.78
CA LEU A 79 -10.54 6.68 -32.46
C LEU A 79 -10.85 5.31 -31.89
N GLN A 80 -9.79 4.64 -31.42
CA GLN A 80 -9.91 3.38 -30.69
C GLN A 80 -9.99 3.67 -29.20
N LYS A 81 -10.65 2.79 -28.44
CA LYS A 81 -10.68 2.88 -26.98
C LYS A 81 -9.26 2.99 -26.41
N GLY A 82 -9.06 3.86 -25.44
CA GLY A 82 -7.73 4.18 -24.90
C GLY A 82 -6.98 5.27 -25.66
N THR A 83 -7.54 5.80 -26.75
CA THR A 83 -6.96 6.96 -27.44
C THR A 83 -7.03 8.19 -26.55
N THR A 84 -5.91 8.86 -26.32
CA THR A 84 -5.84 10.05 -25.46
C THR A 84 -5.58 11.32 -26.25
N VAL A 85 -6.03 12.45 -25.70
CA VAL A 85 -5.77 13.79 -26.24
C VAL A 85 -5.53 14.79 -25.13
N HIS A 86 -4.49 15.61 -25.29
CA HIS A 86 -4.09 16.66 -24.35
C HIS A 86 -4.74 18.00 -24.70
N THR A 87 -5.25 18.72 -23.71
CA THR A 87 -5.79 20.09 -23.86
C THR A 87 -4.81 21.13 -23.32
N GLN A 88 -4.48 22.14 -24.13
CA GLN A 88 -3.44 23.11 -23.79
C GLN A 88 -3.95 24.33 -23.01
N VAL A 89 -5.08 24.89 -23.43
CA VAL A 89 -5.58 26.19 -22.97
C VAL A 89 -7.07 26.07 -22.63
N GLY A 90 -7.53 26.93 -21.72
CA GLY A 90 -8.91 26.99 -21.25
C GLY A 90 -8.97 27.39 -19.78
N THR A 91 -10.14 27.79 -19.32
CA THR A 91 -10.35 28.13 -17.91
C THR A 91 -10.56 26.86 -17.07
N ILE A 92 -11.30 25.89 -17.60
CA ILE A 92 -11.70 24.67 -16.89
C ILE A 92 -10.86 23.47 -17.35
N ASN A 93 -10.59 23.37 -18.64
CA ASN A 93 -10.01 22.18 -19.27
C ASN A 93 -8.52 22.30 -19.60
N ALA A 94 -7.85 23.40 -19.25
CA ALA A 94 -6.40 23.55 -19.46
C ALA A 94 -5.60 22.45 -18.76
N GLY A 95 -4.63 21.87 -19.46
CA GLY A 95 -3.74 20.82 -18.94
C GLY A 95 -4.39 19.46 -18.72
N ARG A 96 -5.68 19.30 -19.03
CA ARG A 96 -6.38 18.03 -18.87
C ARG A 96 -6.10 17.08 -20.03
N VAL A 97 -6.12 15.79 -19.71
CA VAL A 97 -6.07 14.71 -20.69
C VAL A 97 -7.46 14.11 -20.79
N PHE A 98 -7.93 13.87 -22.00
CA PHE A 98 -9.18 13.17 -22.26
C PHE A 98 -8.89 11.85 -22.95
N GLU A 99 -9.57 10.80 -22.50
CA GLU A 99 -9.52 9.47 -23.08
C GLU A 99 -10.84 9.17 -23.78
N PHE A 100 -10.72 8.53 -24.94
CA PHE A 100 -11.84 8.00 -25.68
C PHE A 100 -12.25 6.62 -25.13
N SER A 101 -13.51 6.48 -24.73
CA SER A 101 -14.00 5.29 -24.00
C SER A 101 -14.88 4.35 -24.83
N ALA A 102 -15.30 4.75 -26.04
CA ALA A 102 -16.24 3.98 -26.83
C ALA A 102 -15.57 2.81 -27.58
N ASP A 103 -16.24 1.65 -27.57
CA ASP A 103 -15.77 0.42 -28.23
C ASP A 103 -16.12 0.43 -29.73
N ALA A 104 -15.16 0.86 -30.55
CA ALA A 104 -15.21 0.87 -32.03
C ALA A 104 -16.42 1.59 -32.69
N PRO A 105 -16.80 2.81 -32.27
CA PRO A 105 -17.93 3.52 -32.88
C PRO A 105 -17.60 4.01 -34.30
N VAL A 106 -18.62 4.03 -35.16
CA VAL A 106 -18.58 4.67 -36.46
C VAL A 106 -18.74 6.18 -36.28
N VAL A 107 -17.68 6.92 -36.62
CA VAL A 107 -17.64 8.39 -36.49
C VAL A 107 -18.78 9.03 -37.29
N GLY A 108 -19.60 9.86 -36.63
CA GLY A 108 -20.75 10.53 -37.23
C GLY A 108 -22.03 9.70 -37.30
N ARG A 109 -22.04 8.48 -36.73
CA ARG A 109 -23.22 7.63 -36.62
C ARG A 109 -23.48 7.16 -35.20
N ASP A 110 -22.44 6.70 -34.52
CA ASP A 110 -22.54 6.20 -33.16
C ASP A 110 -22.11 7.28 -32.16
N ALA A 111 -22.60 7.18 -30.93
CA ALA A 111 -22.28 8.13 -29.88
C ALA A 111 -20.79 8.07 -29.51
N ILE A 112 -20.13 9.23 -29.51
CA ILE A 112 -18.71 9.38 -29.19
C ILE A 112 -18.61 10.01 -27.79
N ALA A 113 -18.05 9.24 -26.85
CA ALA A 113 -17.82 9.70 -25.48
C ALA A 113 -16.32 9.93 -25.22
N PHE A 114 -16.01 11.08 -24.62
CA PHE A 114 -14.69 11.40 -24.09
C PHE A 114 -14.80 11.58 -22.58
N ALA A 115 -14.00 10.84 -21.82
CA ALA A 115 -13.89 10.98 -20.38
C ALA A 115 -12.58 11.68 -20.02
N PRO A 116 -12.52 12.50 -18.96
CA PRO A 116 -11.25 12.95 -18.44
C PRO A 116 -10.43 11.71 -18.02
N PHE A 117 -9.19 11.63 -18.47
CA PHE A 117 -8.25 10.64 -17.98
C PHE A 117 -7.85 11.06 -16.56
N VAL A 118 -8.42 10.37 -15.58
CA VAL A 118 -8.13 10.58 -14.16
C VAL A 118 -7.24 9.41 -13.74
N PRO A 119 -5.97 9.66 -13.35
CA PRO A 119 -5.18 8.61 -12.72
C PRO A 119 -5.91 8.13 -11.45
N PRO A 120 -5.72 6.88 -11.01
CA PRO A 120 -6.41 6.34 -9.83
C PRO A 120 -6.26 7.32 -8.66
N ASP A 121 -7.33 7.50 -7.88
CA ASP A 121 -7.32 8.42 -6.74
C ASP A 121 -6.22 8.00 -5.76
N ILE A 122 -5.14 8.79 -5.73
CA ILE A 122 -3.99 8.53 -4.89
C ILE A 122 -4.40 8.56 -3.41
N ALA A 123 -5.44 9.33 -3.05
CA ALA A 123 -5.95 9.36 -1.69
C ALA A 123 -6.58 8.03 -1.26
N GLU A 124 -7.31 7.36 -2.16
CA GLU A 124 -7.87 6.02 -1.92
C GLU A 124 -6.77 4.98 -1.73
N VAL A 125 -5.75 5.02 -2.59
CA VAL A 125 -4.59 4.12 -2.49
C VAL A 125 -3.83 4.36 -1.18
N VAL A 126 -3.61 5.62 -0.79
CA VAL A 126 -2.96 5.97 0.48
C VAL A 126 -3.81 5.46 1.66
N GLY A 127 -5.13 5.59 1.61
CA GLY A 127 -6.04 5.06 2.63
C GLY A 127 -5.90 3.54 2.79
N ALA A 128 -5.91 2.79 1.68
CA ALA A 128 -5.71 1.35 1.69
C ALA A 128 -4.34 0.95 2.27
N VAL A 129 -3.26 1.68 1.92
CA VAL A 129 -1.91 1.44 2.44
C VAL A 129 -1.82 1.71 3.95
N VAL A 130 -2.50 2.75 4.45
CA VAL A 130 -2.53 3.05 5.89
C VAL A 130 -3.24 1.94 6.66
N THR A 131 -4.40 1.46 6.18
CA THR A 131 -5.13 0.36 6.81
C THR A 131 -4.28 -0.91 6.88
N LEU A 132 -3.66 -1.30 5.77
CA LEU A 132 -2.74 -2.46 5.71
C LEU A 132 -1.59 -2.34 6.72
N ARG A 133 -1.01 -1.13 6.87
CA ARG A 133 0.04 -0.89 7.87
C ARG A 133 -0.47 -1.11 9.29
N VAL A 134 -1.64 -0.58 9.63
CA VAL A 134 -2.24 -0.78 10.96
C VAL A 134 -2.49 -2.25 11.24
N GLU A 135 -3.04 -3.00 10.28
CA GLU A 135 -3.30 -4.44 10.40
C GLU A 135 -2.01 -5.25 10.66
N THR A 136 -0.90 -4.89 10.01
CA THR A 136 0.40 -5.57 10.24
C THR A 136 1.10 -5.17 11.54
N GLN A 137 0.76 -4.01 12.10
CA GLN A 137 1.35 -3.53 13.35
C GLN A 137 0.81 -4.29 14.57
N VAL A 138 -0.47 -4.69 14.54
CA VAL A 138 -1.13 -5.46 15.61
C VAL A 138 -0.43 -6.80 15.93
N PRO A 139 -0.17 -7.71 14.96
CA PRO A 139 0.52 -8.97 15.23
C PRO A 139 1.97 -8.76 15.65
N LYS A 140 2.64 -7.71 15.15
CA LYS A 140 4.00 -7.35 15.58
C LYS A 140 4.02 -7.02 17.07
N HIS A 141 3.14 -6.11 17.52
CA HIS A 141 3.05 -5.76 18.93
C HIS A 141 2.61 -6.93 19.81
N ALA A 142 1.69 -7.77 19.33
CA ALA A 142 1.29 -8.98 20.05
C ALA A 142 2.45 -9.97 20.21
N THR A 143 3.31 -10.10 19.19
CA THR A 143 4.50 -10.96 19.22
C THR A 143 5.56 -10.40 20.17
N GLU A 144 5.81 -9.09 20.11
CA GLU A 144 6.73 -8.39 21.04
C GLU A 144 6.27 -8.53 22.49
N ALA A 145 4.97 -8.37 22.75
CA ALA A 145 4.38 -8.57 24.06
C ALA A 145 4.54 -10.03 24.53
N SER A 146 4.20 -11.00 23.69
CA SER A 146 4.35 -12.45 23.99
C SER A 146 5.79 -12.82 24.31
N ALA A 147 6.76 -12.27 23.57
CA ALA A 147 8.18 -12.47 23.84
C ALA A 147 8.59 -11.87 25.20
N GLY A 148 8.10 -10.68 25.55
CA GLY A 148 8.33 -10.06 26.85
C GLY A 148 7.75 -10.87 28.01
N GLN A 149 6.54 -11.40 27.86
CA GLN A 149 5.89 -12.24 28.88
C GLN A 149 6.60 -13.58 29.07
N ALA A 150 7.08 -14.19 27.98
CA ALA A 150 7.89 -15.40 28.05
C ALA A 150 9.23 -15.16 28.77
N ALA A 151 9.92 -14.06 28.48
CA ALA A 151 11.16 -13.68 29.16
C ALA A 151 10.96 -13.43 30.66
N ALA A 152 9.87 -12.75 31.03
CA ALA A 152 9.50 -12.54 32.43
C ALA A 152 9.22 -13.88 33.15
N SER A 153 8.43 -14.76 32.51
CA SER A 153 8.09 -16.08 33.06
C SER A 153 9.32 -16.98 33.25
N ALA A 154 10.27 -16.94 32.32
CA ALA A 154 11.55 -17.65 32.44
C ALA A 154 12.38 -17.13 33.62
N SER A 155 12.43 -15.80 33.82
CA SER A 155 13.14 -15.17 34.93
C SER A 155 12.56 -15.56 36.28
N THR A 156 11.22 -15.54 36.41
CA THR A 156 10.52 -15.99 37.62
C THR A 156 10.76 -17.47 37.90
N SER A 157 10.72 -18.31 36.85
CA SER A 157 10.97 -19.75 37.00
C SER A 157 12.38 -20.04 37.50
N ALA A 158 13.39 -19.34 36.97
CA ALA A 158 14.77 -19.45 37.44
C ALA A 158 14.94 -19.00 38.91
N ALA A 159 14.28 -17.91 39.31
CA ALA A 159 14.30 -17.44 40.69
C ALA A 159 13.65 -18.46 41.65
N ASN A 160 12.48 -19.00 41.28
CA ASN A 160 11.78 -20.02 42.09
C ASN A 160 12.61 -21.31 42.22
N ALA A 161 13.29 -21.74 41.16
CA ALA A 161 14.18 -22.89 41.20
C ALA A 161 15.37 -22.65 42.15
N GLY A 162 15.95 -21.43 42.12
CA GLY A 162 17.00 -21.02 43.05
C GLY A 162 16.56 -21.03 44.52
N GLN A 163 15.36 -20.49 44.80
CA GLN A 163 14.77 -20.52 46.15
C GLN A 163 14.52 -21.97 46.61
N THR A 164 13.93 -22.80 45.75
CA THR A 164 13.67 -24.22 46.06
C THR A 164 14.97 -24.95 46.41
N ALA A 165 16.04 -24.72 45.65
CA ALA A 165 17.35 -25.32 45.93
C ALA A 165 17.93 -24.86 47.28
N ALA A 166 17.75 -23.57 47.62
CA ALA A 166 18.17 -23.03 48.91
C ALA A 166 17.35 -23.61 50.08
N ASP A 167 16.03 -23.75 49.91
CA ASP A 167 15.13 -24.32 50.92
C ASP A 167 15.47 -25.80 51.18
N VAL A 168 15.74 -26.58 50.13
CA VAL A 168 16.19 -27.98 50.25
C VAL A 168 17.52 -28.06 50.99
N ALA A 169 18.48 -27.19 50.65
CA ALA A 169 19.78 -27.15 51.34
C ALA A 169 19.63 -26.77 52.82
N SER A 170 18.79 -25.79 53.14
CA SER A 170 18.51 -25.39 54.53
C SER A 170 17.84 -26.52 55.32
N THR A 171 16.87 -27.21 54.71
CA THR A 171 16.18 -28.35 55.32
C THR A 171 17.14 -29.50 55.57
N ALA A 172 18.01 -29.82 54.61
CA ALA A 172 19.04 -30.84 54.77
C ALA A 172 20.02 -30.51 55.90
N ALA A 173 20.47 -29.25 56.00
CA ALA A 173 21.33 -28.79 57.08
C ALA A 173 20.66 -28.92 58.46
N ASN A 174 19.38 -28.54 58.57
CA ASN A 174 18.60 -28.67 59.79
C ASN A 174 18.43 -30.15 60.20
N LEU A 175 18.16 -31.05 59.24
CA LEU A 175 18.01 -32.48 59.50
C LEU A 175 19.33 -33.11 59.96
N ALA A 176 20.45 -32.74 59.34
CA ALA A 176 21.79 -33.18 59.75
C ALA A 176 22.12 -32.70 61.17
N GLY A 177 21.80 -31.43 61.50
CA GLY A 177 21.97 -30.90 62.86
C GLY A 177 21.09 -31.62 63.89
N ALA A 178 19.83 -31.91 63.57
CA ALA A 178 18.94 -32.66 64.44
C ALA A 178 19.41 -34.12 64.66
N GLN A 179 19.93 -34.76 63.62
CA GLN A 179 20.51 -36.10 63.71
C GLN A 179 21.75 -36.11 64.61
N ALA A 180 22.66 -35.15 64.45
CA ALA A 180 23.82 -35.00 65.32
C ALA A 180 23.43 -34.78 66.80
N ALA A 181 22.40 -33.97 67.07
CA ALA A 181 21.89 -33.75 68.42
C ALA A 181 21.26 -35.02 69.03
N ARG A 182 20.52 -35.80 68.23
CA ARG A 182 19.98 -37.10 68.63
C ARG A 182 21.09 -38.08 69.00
N ASP A 183 22.11 -38.20 68.16
CA ASP A 183 23.25 -39.08 68.39
C ASP A 183 23.99 -38.70 69.68
N ALA A 184 24.29 -37.41 69.88
CA ALA A 184 24.90 -36.91 71.11
C ALA A 184 24.09 -37.25 72.37
N SER A 185 22.75 -37.18 72.30
CA SER A 185 21.87 -37.56 73.42
C SER A 185 21.92 -39.05 73.73
N LEU A 186 21.98 -39.92 72.70
CA LEU A 186 22.10 -41.37 72.88
C LEU A 186 23.44 -41.74 73.52
N TYR A 187 24.52 -41.12 73.06
CA TYR A 187 25.85 -41.23 73.65
C TYR A 187 25.87 -40.89 75.15
N GLY A 188 25.25 -39.77 75.54
CA GLY A 188 25.15 -39.37 76.94
C GLY A 188 24.36 -40.34 77.82
N LYS A 189 23.54 -41.22 77.24
CA LYS A 189 22.79 -42.28 77.93
C LYS A 189 23.45 -43.65 77.87
N GLY A 190 24.66 -43.75 77.30
CA GLY A 190 25.38 -45.02 77.13
C GLY A 190 24.82 -45.93 76.03
N ILE A 191 23.99 -45.40 75.13
CA ILE A 191 23.44 -46.11 73.97
C ILE A 191 24.25 -45.70 72.74
N PHE A 192 25.04 -46.63 72.19
CA PHE A 192 25.91 -46.35 71.06
C PHE A 192 25.22 -46.73 69.74
N PRO A 193 24.87 -45.77 68.86
CA PRO A 193 24.33 -46.09 67.55
C PRO A 193 25.37 -46.86 66.72
N THR A 194 24.91 -47.86 65.97
CA THR A 194 25.74 -48.87 65.28
C THR A 194 26.73 -48.32 64.26
N THR A 195 26.54 -47.11 63.74
CA THR A 195 27.46 -46.47 62.80
C THR A 195 28.74 -45.93 63.44
N ALA A 196 28.72 -45.60 64.73
CA ALA A 196 29.89 -45.04 65.39
C ALA A 196 30.73 -46.07 66.16
N ALA A 197 30.19 -47.28 66.36
CA ALA A 197 30.96 -48.43 66.82
C ALA A 197 32.05 -48.88 65.82
N ALA A 198 31.96 -48.49 64.55
CA ALA A 198 32.93 -48.89 63.52
C ALA A 198 34.24 -48.07 63.53
N VAL A 199 34.29 -46.89 64.15
CA VAL A 199 35.48 -46.02 64.15
C VAL A 199 36.20 -46.00 65.50
N GLY A 200 35.49 -46.30 66.60
CA GLY A 200 36.01 -46.11 67.97
C GLY A 200 36.72 -47.30 68.63
N PHE A 201 36.73 -48.50 68.04
CA PHE A 201 37.27 -49.71 68.70
C PHE A 201 38.60 -50.25 68.14
N TRP A 202 39.27 -49.52 67.24
CA TRP A 202 40.52 -49.97 66.64
C TRP A 202 41.63 -48.92 66.67
N CYS A 203 41.88 -48.31 67.83
CA CYS A 203 43.20 -47.74 68.13
C CYS A 203 43.35 -47.56 69.66
N GLY A 204 44.20 -48.37 70.29
CA GLY A 204 44.59 -48.16 71.70
C GLY A 204 44.67 -49.41 72.58
N TRP A 205 45.33 -50.47 72.12
CA TRP A 205 45.97 -51.45 73.02
C TRP A 205 47.39 -51.72 72.52
N LEU A 206 48.32 -50.86 72.94
CA LEU A 206 49.74 -51.11 73.22
C LEU A 206 50.39 -49.81 73.70
#